data_AF-A0A7V2LUD1-F1
#
_entry.id   AF-A0A7V2LUD1-F1
#
_cell.length_a   1.000
_cell.length_b   1.000
_cell.length_c   1.000
_cell.angle_alpha   90.00
_cell.angle_beta   90.00
_cell.angle_gamma   90.00
#
_symmetry.space_group_name_H-M   'P 1'
#
loop_
_entity.id
_entity.type
_entity.pdbx_description
1 polymer ?
#
loop_
_entity_poly.entity_id
_entity_poly.type
_entity_poly.pdbx_seq_one_letter_code
_entity_poly.pdbx_strand_id
1 'polypeptide(L)'
;MSKIHRIFGALALLALSLLIACTTTVAVAPPPTPGAGAGGAVSPSEAGPSPTPLPTRTQFAPGTLVIYHAQTGDTLPAIAAHFNTTEAEIRAANPDLPRRITTFPPGYRLQVPIYYKPFWSTPFHILPDPLFVNGPAEDDFDLEAFVARHGGWLKNHEEYAAGATRSGADIIAYIARYYSISPRLLLALLEYQAGALSQPTLPEEKARYPLGYADPAHRGLFLQLSYAANLLNDGYYRWRMGLLNLYELRDGTEARPDPWLNAATAALQAYFAQMLPADAWREAISPQGFYRTYVALFGDPWQNPPPPHIPGGLEQPPLRLPFPDGHIWSFTGGPHTAWGTLQPFAALDFAPRSGVGGCFPSNDWAVAVADGLVVRSENATVVLDLDMDGNEHTGWTIFYFHLATQDRVPMGALLKAGDPVGHPSCEGGRSTGTHIHIARKYNGEWIPAFGPLAFNLEGWVARAIDDVAYHGLLQRGSRIVRACECGSPETQIQAGSGR
;
A
#
# COMPACT_ATOMS: atom_id res chain seq x y z
N MET A 1 -35.87 31.30 28.43
CA MET A 1 -37.10 32.14 28.50
C MET A 1 -37.27 32.85 27.16
N SER A 2 -38.48 32.74 26.57
CA SER A 2 -39.13 33.49 25.46
C SER A 2 -38.34 33.76 24.17
N LYS A 3 -38.57 33.13 23.00
CA LYS A 3 -39.73 32.98 22.08
C LYS A 3 -40.27 34.26 21.38
N ILE A 4 -40.03 34.29 20.06
CA ILE A 4 -40.94 34.50 18.89
C ILE A 4 -41.61 35.87 18.68
N HIS A 5 -41.40 36.49 17.50
CA HIS A 5 -42.40 36.73 16.43
C HIS A 5 -41.88 37.67 15.33
N ARG A 6 -42.00 37.27 14.06
CA ARG A 6 -42.72 38.04 13.01
C ARG A 6 -42.94 37.21 11.73
N ILE A 7 -44.14 37.40 11.18
CA ILE A 7 -44.85 36.67 10.13
C ILE A 7 -45.04 37.61 8.94
N PHE A 8 -44.96 37.09 7.71
CA PHE A 8 -45.70 37.47 6.48
C PHE A 8 -45.35 36.37 5.44
N GLY A 9 -46.20 35.70 4.66
CA GLY A 9 -47.64 35.71 4.42
C GLY A 9 -47.90 35.26 2.96
N ALA A 10 -48.61 34.13 2.76
CA ALA A 10 -49.51 33.73 1.64
C ALA A 10 -48.97 33.67 0.18
N LEU A 11 -49.44 32.88 -0.81
CA LEU A 11 -50.51 31.89 -1.08
C LEU A 11 -50.13 31.22 -2.44
N ALA A 12 -50.41 29.95 -2.78
CA ALA A 12 -51.62 29.47 -3.49
C ALA A 12 -51.41 27.98 -3.89
N LEU A 13 -52.19 27.03 -3.35
CA LEU A 13 -53.39 26.37 -3.94
C LEU A 13 -53.11 25.22 -4.94
N LEU A 14 -53.28 23.99 -4.47
CA LEU A 14 -53.49 22.79 -5.30
C LEU A 14 -54.85 22.18 -4.93
N ALA A 15 -55.71 22.00 -5.93
CA ALA A 15 -57.06 21.47 -5.78
C ALA A 15 -57.13 19.95 -6.03
N LEU A 16 -58.08 19.35 -5.32
CA LEU A 16 -58.40 17.93 -5.10
C LEU A 16 -59.51 17.46 -6.06
N SER A 17 -59.50 16.16 -6.46
CA SER A 17 -60.65 15.21 -6.47
C SER A 17 -60.47 14.13 -7.56
N LEU A 18 -60.29 12.82 -7.27
CA LEU A 18 -61.23 11.76 -6.82
C LEU A 18 -62.40 11.46 -7.78
N LEU A 19 -62.49 10.20 -8.24
CA LEU A 19 -63.75 9.46 -8.46
C LEU A 19 -63.48 7.94 -8.58
N ILE A 20 -64.38 7.17 -7.93
CA ILE A 20 -64.42 5.72 -7.71
C ILE A 20 -65.69 5.17 -8.41
N ALA A 21 -65.64 3.96 -9.00
CA ALA A 21 -66.71 2.94 -9.04
C ALA A 21 -66.25 1.72 -9.88
N CYS A 22 -66.06 0.51 -9.34
CA CYS A 22 -67.00 -0.60 -9.10
C CYS A 22 -67.65 -1.25 -10.34
N THR A 23 -67.34 -2.54 -10.62
CA THR A 23 -68.29 -3.70 -10.68
C THR A 23 -67.60 -5.02 -11.08
N THR A 24 -68.36 -6.12 -10.96
CA THR A 24 -68.03 -7.49 -10.51
C THR A 24 -67.87 -8.58 -11.60
N THR A 25 -67.01 -9.57 -11.26
CA THR A 25 -66.95 -11.03 -11.55
C THR A 25 -67.88 -11.71 -12.56
N VAL A 26 -67.30 -12.62 -13.38
CA VAL A 26 -67.89 -13.92 -13.77
C VAL A 26 -66.79 -15.00 -13.84
N ALA A 27 -67.04 -16.15 -13.22
CA ALA A 27 -66.24 -17.38 -13.34
C ALA A 27 -66.85 -18.32 -14.40
N VAL A 28 -66.01 -18.98 -15.21
CA VAL A 28 -66.42 -20.07 -16.12
C VAL A 28 -65.36 -21.19 -16.08
N ALA A 29 -65.84 -22.43 -15.97
CA ALA A 29 -65.12 -23.70 -15.87
C ALA A 29 -64.54 -24.19 -17.24
N PRO A 30 -63.65 -25.22 -17.26
CA PRO A 30 -62.81 -25.53 -18.42
C PRO A 30 -63.44 -26.53 -19.40
N PRO A 31 -63.06 -26.50 -20.71
CA PRO A 31 -63.29 -27.61 -21.64
C PRO A 31 -61.97 -28.35 -22.00
N PRO A 32 -62.06 -29.52 -22.68
CA PRO A 32 -61.25 -30.69 -22.38
C PRO A 32 -59.93 -30.78 -23.17
N THR A 33 -59.05 -31.62 -22.64
CA THR A 33 -57.82 -32.14 -23.25
C THR A 33 -58.09 -32.80 -24.61
N PRO A 34 -57.25 -32.52 -25.62
CA PRO A 34 -56.97 -33.47 -26.68
C PRO A 34 -55.47 -33.81 -26.75
N GLY A 35 -55.19 -35.11 -26.61
CA GLY A 35 -54.30 -35.86 -27.51
C GLY A 35 -52.81 -35.50 -27.54
N ALA A 36 -52.00 -36.44 -27.07
CA ALA A 36 -50.56 -36.51 -27.31
C ALA A 36 -50.18 -36.26 -28.78
N GLY A 37 -49.30 -35.28 -28.99
CA GLY A 37 -48.59 -35.02 -30.24
C GLY A 37 -47.09 -34.96 -29.94
N ALA A 38 -46.33 -35.72 -30.71
CA ALA A 38 -44.91 -36.03 -30.51
C ALA A 38 -43.99 -34.80 -30.44
N GLY A 39 -42.88 -34.98 -29.71
CA GLY A 39 -41.93 -33.94 -29.34
C GLY A 39 -41.26 -33.21 -30.50
N GLY A 40 -41.21 -31.89 -30.37
CA GLY A 40 -40.12 -31.07 -30.88
C GLY A 40 -39.30 -30.61 -29.69
N ALA A 41 -38.12 -31.18 -29.51
CA ALA A 41 -37.17 -30.75 -28.49
C ALA A 41 -36.77 -29.29 -28.78
N VAL A 42 -37.21 -28.38 -27.92
CA VAL A 42 -36.58 -27.07 -27.82
C VAL A 42 -35.23 -27.32 -27.16
N SER A 43 -34.15 -27.18 -27.94
CA SER A 43 -32.79 -27.29 -27.43
C SER A 43 -32.64 -26.38 -26.20
N PRO A 44 -32.15 -26.89 -25.06
CA PRO A 44 -31.79 -26.02 -23.96
C PRO A 44 -30.69 -25.09 -24.45
N SER A 45 -30.95 -23.78 -24.31
CA SER A 45 -29.93 -22.76 -24.40
C SER A 45 -28.74 -23.21 -23.56
N GLU A 46 -27.57 -23.34 -24.20
CA GLU A 46 -26.31 -23.70 -23.59
C GLU A 46 -26.06 -22.69 -22.45
N ALA A 47 -26.28 -23.12 -21.21
CA ALA A 47 -25.90 -22.36 -20.05
C ALA A 47 -24.37 -22.23 -20.12
N GLY A 48 -23.87 -21.00 -20.30
CA GLY A 48 -22.45 -20.73 -20.20
C GLY A 48 -21.89 -21.27 -18.88
N PRO A 49 -20.57 -21.53 -18.80
CA PRO A 49 -19.97 -22.12 -17.61
C PRO A 49 -20.36 -21.30 -16.36
N SER A 50 -21.07 -21.94 -15.44
CA SER A 50 -21.38 -21.37 -14.14
C SER A 50 -20.05 -21.07 -13.43
N PRO A 51 -19.87 -19.88 -12.82
CA PRO A 51 -18.62 -19.53 -12.15
C PRO A 51 -18.31 -20.60 -11.10
N THR A 52 -17.09 -21.15 -11.14
CA THR A 52 -16.63 -22.09 -10.12
C THR A 52 -16.75 -21.40 -8.76
N PRO A 53 -17.48 -21.98 -7.79
CA PRO A 53 -17.63 -21.35 -6.49
C PRO A 53 -16.26 -21.14 -5.85
N LEU A 54 -16.02 -19.93 -5.32
CA LEU A 54 -14.78 -19.63 -4.63
C LEU A 54 -14.63 -20.56 -3.41
N PRO A 55 -13.42 -21.07 -3.13
CA PRO A 55 -13.19 -21.88 -1.94
C PRO A 55 -13.60 -21.11 -0.69
N THR A 56 -14.26 -21.81 0.25
CA THR A 56 -14.58 -21.27 1.58
C THR A 56 -13.93 -22.14 2.63
N ARG A 57 -13.43 -21.53 3.71
CA ARG A 57 -12.83 -22.28 4.81
C ARG A 57 -13.90 -22.94 5.66
N THR A 58 -13.56 -24.09 6.22
CA THR A 58 -14.33 -24.69 7.31
C THR A 58 -14.26 -23.81 8.56
N GLN A 59 -15.30 -23.88 9.40
CA GLN A 59 -15.27 -23.22 10.71
C GLN A 59 -14.34 -23.98 11.66
N PHE A 60 -13.61 -23.25 12.48
CA PHE A 60 -12.69 -23.82 13.48
C PHE A 60 -13.23 -23.60 14.88
N ALA A 61 -13.10 -24.62 15.75
CA ALA A 61 -13.34 -24.43 17.17
C ALA A 61 -12.28 -23.45 17.73
N PRO A 62 -12.64 -22.58 18.69
CA PRO A 62 -11.69 -21.63 19.29
C PRO A 62 -10.43 -22.33 19.83
N GLY A 63 -9.26 -21.81 19.48
CA GLY A 63 -7.97 -22.34 19.92
C GLY A 63 -7.51 -23.60 19.19
N THR A 64 -8.19 -24.02 18.11
CA THR A 64 -7.71 -25.12 17.27
C THR A 64 -6.32 -24.80 16.74
N LEU A 65 -5.37 -25.73 16.89
CA LEU A 65 -4.04 -25.59 16.31
C LEU A 65 -4.09 -25.87 14.82
N VAL A 66 -3.72 -24.88 14.02
CA VAL A 66 -3.53 -25.03 12.58
C VAL A 66 -2.06 -24.91 12.21
N ILE A 67 -1.65 -25.65 11.18
CA ILE A 67 -0.31 -25.51 10.63
C ILE A 67 -0.32 -24.31 9.69
N TYR A 68 0.52 -23.33 10.01
CA TYR A 68 0.81 -22.18 9.18
C TYR A 68 2.23 -22.29 8.63
N HIS A 69 2.39 -22.01 7.34
CA HIS A 69 3.70 -21.87 6.71
C HIS A 69 3.98 -20.38 6.58
N ALA A 70 5.02 -19.90 7.26
CA ALA A 70 5.40 -18.51 7.23
C ALA A 70 5.67 -18.05 5.78
N GLN A 71 5.20 -16.87 5.45
CA GLN A 71 5.39 -16.20 4.18
C GLN A 71 6.55 -15.20 4.30
N THR A 72 7.07 -14.73 3.17
CA THR A 72 8.10 -13.69 3.13
C THR A 72 7.64 -12.48 3.93
N GLY A 73 8.50 -11.92 4.78
CA GLY A 73 8.20 -10.73 5.59
C GLY A 73 7.28 -10.94 6.79
N ASP A 74 6.83 -12.17 7.07
CA ASP A 74 5.98 -12.43 8.23
C ASP A 74 6.68 -12.12 9.55
N THR A 75 5.91 -11.55 10.47
CA THR A 75 6.33 -11.28 11.85
C THR A 75 5.37 -11.92 12.84
N LEU A 76 5.86 -12.25 14.04
CA LEU A 76 5.03 -12.91 15.06
C LEU A 76 3.80 -12.08 15.48
N PRO A 77 3.89 -10.74 15.67
CA PRO A 77 2.71 -9.92 15.95
C PRO A 77 1.68 -9.95 14.81
N ALA A 78 2.12 -9.91 13.55
CA ALA A 78 1.23 -9.92 12.39
C ALA A 78 0.49 -11.26 12.27
N ILE A 79 1.21 -12.39 12.39
CA ILE A 79 0.60 -13.72 12.40
C ILE A 79 -0.43 -13.83 13.54
N ALA A 80 -0.08 -13.36 14.74
CA ALA A 80 -1.03 -13.38 15.86
C ALA A 80 -2.32 -12.61 15.54
N ALA A 81 -2.21 -11.42 14.94
CA ALA A 81 -3.35 -10.62 14.54
C ALA A 81 -4.23 -11.31 13.48
N HIS A 82 -3.63 -11.87 12.43
CA HIS A 82 -4.35 -12.54 11.34
C HIS A 82 -5.16 -13.74 11.83
N PHE A 83 -4.60 -14.53 12.74
CA PHE A 83 -5.26 -15.70 13.33
C PHE A 83 -6.12 -15.38 14.55
N ASN A 84 -6.23 -14.10 14.92
CA ASN A 84 -6.99 -13.60 16.06
C ASN A 84 -6.56 -14.27 17.38
N THR A 85 -5.25 -14.47 17.56
CA THR A 85 -4.60 -15.05 18.74
C THR A 85 -3.54 -14.08 19.27
N THR A 86 -2.70 -14.54 20.19
CA THR A 86 -1.64 -13.75 20.80
C THR A 86 -0.26 -14.35 20.53
N GLU A 87 0.79 -13.52 20.57
CA GLU A 87 2.16 -14.01 20.47
C GLU A 87 2.48 -15.04 21.56
N ALA A 88 1.91 -14.86 22.76
CA ALA A 88 2.11 -15.76 23.88
C ALA A 88 1.57 -17.17 23.60
N GLU A 89 0.37 -17.25 23.04
CA GLU A 89 -0.24 -18.54 22.65
C GLU A 89 0.52 -19.22 21.51
N ILE A 90 0.97 -18.47 20.50
CA ILE A 90 1.81 -19.03 19.43
C ILE A 90 3.14 -19.55 20.00
N ARG A 91 3.80 -18.80 20.89
CA ARG A 91 5.05 -19.26 21.53
C ARG A 91 4.84 -20.48 22.41
N ALA A 92 3.72 -20.57 23.12
CA ALA A 92 3.39 -21.75 23.91
C ALA A 92 3.21 -23.00 23.03
N ALA A 93 2.64 -22.85 21.83
CA ALA A 93 2.49 -23.92 20.85
C ALA A 93 3.80 -24.25 20.08
N ASN A 94 4.79 -23.36 20.11
CA ASN A 94 6.07 -23.50 19.40
C ASN A 94 7.25 -23.17 20.35
N PRO A 95 7.58 -24.05 21.31
CA PRO A 95 8.57 -23.78 22.37
C PRO A 95 9.99 -23.53 21.86
N ASP A 96 10.31 -23.97 20.64
CA ASP A 96 11.63 -23.80 20.01
C ASP A 96 11.83 -22.41 19.39
N LEU A 97 10.80 -21.55 19.36
CA LEU A 97 10.93 -20.20 18.82
C LEU A 97 11.91 -19.36 19.64
N PRO A 98 12.91 -18.71 19.00
CA PRO A 98 13.80 -17.83 19.72
C PRO A 98 13.06 -16.62 20.31
N ARG A 99 13.61 -16.09 21.40
CA ARG A 99 12.98 -14.96 22.14
C ARG A 99 12.77 -13.74 21.25
N ARG A 100 13.76 -13.41 20.41
CA ARG A 100 13.69 -12.32 19.44
C ARG A 100 13.71 -12.88 18.03
N ILE A 101 12.74 -12.47 17.23
CA ILE A 101 12.60 -12.75 15.79
C ILE A 101 12.14 -11.45 15.15
N THR A 102 12.81 -11.01 14.10
CA THR A 102 12.37 -9.86 13.30
C THR A 102 11.37 -10.34 12.26
N THR A 103 11.79 -11.26 11.40
CA THR A 103 11.00 -11.91 10.35
C THR A 103 11.16 -13.43 10.38
N PHE A 104 10.13 -14.17 10.00
CA PHE A 104 10.21 -15.63 9.88
C PHE A 104 10.87 -16.07 8.57
N PRO A 105 11.65 -17.17 8.56
CA PRO A 105 12.08 -17.80 7.31
C PRO A 105 10.85 -18.27 6.50
N PRO A 106 10.74 -17.92 5.20
CA PRO A 106 9.68 -18.41 4.34
C PRO A 106 9.59 -19.95 4.38
N GLY A 107 8.38 -20.48 4.52
CA GLY A 107 8.09 -21.91 4.68
C GLY A 107 8.21 -22.45 6.11
N TYR A 108 8.69 -21.65 7.08
CA TYR A 108 8.80 -22.08 8.47
C TYR A 108 7.43 -22.50 9.03
N ARG A 109 7.36 -23.68 9.63
CA ARG A 109 6.11 -24.30 10.09
C ARG A 109 5.79 -23.85 11.50
N LEU A 110 4.65 -23.20 11.69
CA LEU A 110 4.12 -22.75 12.96
C LEU A 110 2.83 -23.51 13.31
N GLN A 111 2.71 -23.93 14.56
CA GLN A 111 1.43 -24.29 15.16
C GLN A 111 0.75 -23.01 15.66
N VAL A 112 -0.32 -22.58 15.01
CA VAL A 112 -1.00 -21.32 15.35
C VAL A 112 -2.40 -21.64 15.90
N PRO A 113 -2.72 -21.25 17.14
CA PRO A 113 -4.09 -21.29 17.63
C PRO A 113 -4.96 -20.33 16.83
N ILE A 114 -6.07 -20.81 16.28
CA ILE A 114 -6.99 -19.97 15.51
C ILE A 114 -8.28 -19.68 16.29
N TYR A 115 -8.69 -18.43 16.28
CA TYR A 115 -9.98 -18.00 16.81
C TYR A 115 -10.84 -17.44 15.68
N TYR A 116 -11.64 -18.33 15.10
CA TYR A 116 -12.46 -18.07 13.92
C TYR A 116 -13.28 -16.78 14.03
N LYS A 117 -13.25 -15.97 12.97
CA LYS A 117 -14.16 -14.84 12.76
C LYS A 117 -14.96 -15.11 11.49
N PRO A 118 -16.28 -14.83 11.48
CA PRO A 118 -17.10 -15.02 10.29
C PRO A 118 -16.72 -14.03 9.18
N PHE A 119 -17.18 -14.33 7.96
CA PHE A 119 -17.07 -13.49 6.76
C PHE A 119 -15.65 -13.34 6.21
N TRP A 120 -14.85 -14.42 6.24
CA TRP A 120 -13.60 -14.44 5.48
C TRP A 120 -13.85 -14.31 3.98
N SER A 121 -12.99 -13.54 3.32
CA SER A 121 -12.89 -13.41 1.88
C SER A 121 -12.37 -14.72 1.27
N THR A 122 -12.32 -14.76 -0.06
CA THR A 122 -11.73 -15.91 -0.76
C THR A 122 -10.28 -16.15 -0.33
N PRO A 123 -9.87 -17.41 -0.12
CA PRO A 123 -8.48 -17.79 0.11
C PRO A 123 -7.66 -17.85 -1.19
N PHE A 124 -8.20 -17.39 -2.32
CA PHE A 124 -7.49 -17.37 -3.59
C PHE A 124 -6.36 -16.33 -3.58
N HIS A 125 -5.12 -16.79 -3.76
CA HIS A 125 -3.94 -15.94 -3.87
C HIS A 125 -3.81 -15.35 -5.27
N ILE A 126 -3.80 -14.03 -5.36
CA ILE A 126 -3.79 -13.29 -6.63
C ILE A 126 -2.37 -13.04 -7.13
N LEU A 127 -1.47 -12.61 -6.24
CA LEU A 127 -0.11 -12.21 -6.61
C LEU A 127 0.85 -12.58 -5.47
N PRO A 128 2.06 -13.10 -5.74
CA PRO A 128 3.09 -13.30 -4.72
C PRO A 128 3.74 -11.96 -4.32
N ASP A 129 4.12 -11.81 -3.05
CA ASP A 129 4.67 -10.55 -2.51
C ASP A 129 5.92 -10.01 -3.26
N PRO A 130 6.87 -10.85 -3.74
CA PRO A 130 7.99 -10.36 -4.55
C PRO A 130 7.60 -9.67 -5.87
N LEU A 131 6.37 -9.88 -6.36
CA LEU A 131 5.84 -9.22 -7.57
C LEU A 131 4.97 -8.00 -7.23
N PHE A 132 4.79 -7.66 -5.95
CA PHE A 132 4.07 -6.45 -5.54
C PHE A 132 4.99 -5.25 -5.48
N VAL A 133 6.17 -5.41 -4.89
CA VAL A 133 7.13 -4.33 -4.67
C VAL A 133 7.94 -4.04 -5.92
N ASN A 134 8.44 -2.81 -6.05
CA ASN A 134 9.45 -2.48 -7.06
C ASN A 134 10.82 -3.02 -6.60
N GLY A 135 10.95 -4.35 -6.63
CA GLY A 135 12.08 -5.11 -6.11
C GLY A 135 12.80 -5.91 -7.21
N PRO A 136 13.59 -6.93 -6.84
CA PRO A 136 14.51 -7.62 -7.77
C PRO A 136 13.82 -8.28 -8.97
N ALA A 137 12.51 -8.56 -8.89
CA ALA A 137 11.74 -9.11 -10.00
C ALA A 137 11.57 -8.12 -11.18
N GLU A 138 11.84 -6.84 -10.97
CA GLU A 138 11.65 -5.77 -11.96
C GLU A 138 12.93 -5.44 -12.74
N ASP A 139 14.08 -5.98 -12.35
CA ASP A 139 15.39 -5.61 -12.94
C ASP A 139 15.48 -5.85 -14.45
N ASP A 140 14.85 -6.93 -14.94
CA ASP A 140 14.84 -7.28 -16.37
C ASP A 140 13.61 -6.72 -17.12
N PHE A 141 12.84 -5.81 -16.51
CA PHE A 141 11.60 -5.28 -17.10
C PHE A 141 11.81 -3.96 -17.85
N ASP A 142 11.87 -4.04 -19.18
CA ASP A 142 11.77 -2.86 -20.03
C ASP A 142 10.31 -2.39 -20.15
N LEU A 143 9.91 -1.50 -19.25
CA LEU A 143 8.57 -0.91 -19.20
C LEU A 143 8.22 -0.15 -20.48
N GLU A 144 9.14 0.65 -21.03
CA GLU A 144 8.87 1.47 -22.21
C GLU A 144 8.66 0.59 -23.44
N ALA A 145 9.55 -0.37 -23.69
CA ALA A 145 9.40 -1.34 -24.78
C ALA A 145 8.15 -2.20 -24.58
N PHE A 146 7.81 -2.56 -23.35
CA PHE A 146 6.60 -3.30 -23.05
C PHE A 146 5.34 -2.49 -23.38
N VAL A 147 5.28 -1.20 -23.08
CA VAL A 147 4.12 -0.37 -23.46
C VAL A 147 4.09 -0.15 -24.97
N ALA A 148 5.23 0.13 -25.59
CA ALA A 148 5.33 0.44 -27.02
C ALA A 148 4.89 -0.73 -27.93
N ARG A 149 5.14 -1.99 -27.53
CA ARG A 149 4.73 -3.18 -28.31
C ARG A 149 3.23 -3.47 -28.28
N HIS A 150 2.45 -2.82 -27.42
CA HIS A 150 1.02 -3.02 -27.30
C HIS A 150 0.20 -2.05 -28.18
N GLY A 151 -1.06 -2.40 -28.42
CA GLY A 151 -1.97 -1.63 -29.29
C GLY A 151 -2.72 -0.49 -28.59
N GLY A 152 -2.73 -0.50 -27.26
CA GLY A 152 -3.63 0.32 -26.45
C GLY A 152 -3.27 1.80 -26.35
N TRP A 153 -4.19 2.56 -25.76
CA TRP A 153 -4.12 4.02 -25.67
C TRP A 153 -2.94 4.53 -24.83
N LEU A 154 -2.44 3.74 -23.87
CA LEU A 154 -1.39 4.17 -22.95
C LEU A 154 -0.10 4.61 -23.66
N LYS A 155 0.25 3.95 -24.77
CA LYS A 155 1.49 4.27 -25.52
C LYS A 155 1.48 5.66 -26.16
N ASN A 156 0.30 6.22 -26.39
CA ASN A 156 0.10 7.55 -26.96
C ASN A 156 -0.37 8.56 -25.91
N HIS A 157 -0.44 8.16 -24.63
CA HIS A 157 -0.87 9.03 -23.54
C HIS A 157 0.26 9.99 -23.17
N GLU A 158 -0.07 11.26 -23.01
CA GLU A 158 0.81 12.28 -22.46
C GLU A 158 0.05 13.14 -21.45
N GLU A 159 0.70 13.48 -20.34
CA GLU A 159 0.11 14.31 -19.29
C GLU A 159 1.20 15.11 -18.57
N TYR A 160 0.85 16.30 -18.08
CA TYR A 160 1.72 17.05 -17.19
C TYR A 160 1.67 16.45 -15.78
N ALA A 161 2.75 15.82 -15.35
CA ALA A 161 2.85 15.05 -14.13
C ALA A 161 4.18 15.31 -13.42
N ALA A 162 4.12 15.66 -12.14
CA ALA A 162 5.31 15.91 -11.30
C ALA A 162 6.33 16.87 -11.96
N GLY A 163 5.85 18.04 -12.41
CA GLY A 163 6.69 19.12 -12.91
C GLY A 163 7.09 19.04 -14.39
N ALA A 164 6.74 17.96 -15.10
CA ALA A 164 7.10 17.78 -16.52
C ALA A 164 5.96 17.12 -17.31
N THR A 165 5.98 17.28 -18.64
CA THR A 165 5.17 16.44 -19.55
C THR A 165 5.78 15.04 -19.59
N ARG A 166 4.95 14.01 -19.40
CA ARG A 166 5.37 12.60 -19.31
C ARG A 166 4.51 11.73 -20.20
N SER A 167 5.14 10.73 -20.82
CA SER A 167 4.41 9.66 -21.49
C SER A 167 3.66 8.77 -20.49
N GLY A 168 2.72 7.95 -20.98
CA GLY A 168 2.05 6.94 -20.15
C GLY A 168 3.03 5.98 -19.46
N ALA A 169 4.10 5.56 -20.15
CA ALA A 169 5.15 4.72 -19.57
C ALA A 169 5.94 5.47 -18.48
N ASP A 170 6.32 6.73 -18.72
CA ASP A 170 7.04 7.56 -17.74
C ASP A 170 6.23 7.82 -16.47
N ILE A 171 4.90 7.97 -16.60
CA ILE A 171 4.01 8.11 -15.44
C ILE A 171 4.05 6.84 -14.60
N ILE A 172 3.97 5.66 -15.23
CA ILE A 172 4.07 4.38 -14.50
C ILE A 172 5.45 4.24 -13.85
N ALA A 173 6.53 4.54 -14.57
CA ALA A 173 7.89 4.49 -14.04
C ALA A 173 8.05 5.42 -12.83
N TYR A 174 7.51 6.63 -12.90
CA TYR A 174 7.52 7.58 -11.81
C TYR A 174 6.78 7.04 -10.58
N ILE A 175 5.55 6.54 -10.74
CA ILE A 175 4.77 6.00 -9.63
C ILE A 175 5.45 4.76 -9.03
N ALA A 176 5.91 3.83 -9.86
CA ALA A 176 6.60 2.62 -9.44
C ALA A 176 7.84 2.95 -8.59
N ARG A 177 8.67 3.90 -9.04
CA ARG A 177 9.89 4.31 -8.35
C ARG A 177 9.63 4.92 -6.98
N TYR A 178 8.74 5.91 -6.89
CA TYR A 178 8.53 6.66 -5.65
C TYR A 178 7.65 5.92 -4.63
N TYR A 179 6.63 5.19 -5.08
CA TYR A 179 5.81 4.36 -4.18
C TYR A 179 6.44 2.99 -3.89
N SER A 180 7.48 2.60 -4.64
CA SER A 180 8.14 1.30 -4.58
C SER A 180 7.17 0.12 -4.83
N ILE A 181 6.35 0.26 -5.88
CA ILE A 181 5.37 -0.73 -6.35
C ILE A 181 5.75 -1.21 -7.75
N SER A 182 5.58 -2.51 -8.01
CA SER A 182 5.91 -3.11 -9.30
C SER A 182 5.23 -2.38 -10.48
N PRO A 183 5.99 -1.98 -11.52
CA PRO A 183 5.41 -1.42 -12.74
C PRO A 183 4.52 -2.44 -13.47
N ARG A 184 4.80 -3.75 -13.37
CA ARG A 184 3.93 -4.80 -13.91
C ARG A 184 2.58 -4.85 -13.22
N LEU A 185 2.55 -4.70 -11.88
CA LEU A 185 1.33 -4.59 -11.11
C LEU A 185 0.50 -3.37 -11.55
N LEU A 186 1.12 -2.20 -11.69
CA LEU A 186 0.45 -0.98 -12.14
C LEU A 186 -0.11 -1.12 -13.57
N LEU A 187 0.65 -1.73 -14.49
CA LEU A 187 0.19 -2.03 -15.85
C LEU A 187 -1.00 -2.99 -15.86
N ALA A 188 -0.94 -4.08 -15.11
CA ALA A 188 -2.05 -5.04 -15.02
C ALA A 188 -3.31 -4.39 -14.44
N LEU A 189 -3.14 -3.50 -13.46
CA LEU A 189 -4.26 -2.79 -12.84
C LEU A 189 -4.93 -1.84 -13.84
N LEU A 190 -4.13 -1.07 -14.57
CA LEU A 190 -4.62 -0.14 -15.57
C LEU A 190 -5.21 -0.86 -16.78
N GLU A 191 -4.68 -2.02 -17.16
CA GLU A 191 -5.30 -2.90 -18.16
C GLU A 191 -6.65 -3.42 -17.66
N TYR A 192 -6.72 -3.95 -16.45
CA TYR A 192 -7.95 -4.51 -15.88
C TYR A 192 -9.06 -3.45 -15.76
N GLN A 193 -8.72 -2.25 -15.33
CA GLN A 193 -9.71 -1.20 -15.10
C GLN A 193 -9.95 -0.29 -16.30
N ALA A 194 -9.01 -0.12 -17.23
CA ALA A 194 -9.13 0.88 -18.29
C ALA A 194 -8.68 0.38 -19.68
N GLY A 195 -8.27 -0.89 -19.81
CA GLY A 195 -7.80 -1.45 -21.08
C GLY A 195 -6.58 -0.72 -21.64
N ALA A 196 -5.66 -0.25 -20.78
CA ALA A 196 -4.52 0.58 -21.17
C ALA A 196 -3.68 0.04 -22.33
N LEU A 197 -3.53 -1.29 -22.40
CA LEU A 197 -2.66 -1.97 -23.35
C LEU A 197 -3.44 -2.59 -24.51
N SER A 198 -4.72 -2.89 -24.32
CA SER A 198 -5.56 -3.54 -25.34
C SER A 198 -6.48 -2.57 -26.10
N GLN A 199 -7.03 -1.56 -25.45
CA GLN A 199 -8.04 -0.67 -26.04
C GLN A 199 -7.38 0.50 -26.77
N PRO A 200 -7.70 0.75 -28.06
CA PRO A 200 -7.01 1.78 -28.86
C PRO A 200 -7.26 3.20 -28.35
N THR A 201 -8.37 3.43 -27.64
CA THR A 201 -8.74 4.71 -27.05
C THR A 201 -9.23 4.51 -25.62
N LEU A 202 -8.92 5.45 -24.73
CA LEU A 202 -9.48 5.47 -23.39
C LEU A 202 -11.01 5.70 -23.47
N PRO A 203 -11.85 4.87 -22.81
CA PRO A 203 -13.30 5.07 -22.83
C PRO A 203 -13.70 6.45 -22.29
N GLU A 204 -14.72 7.07 -22.89
CA GLU A 204 -15.11 8.45 -22.59
C GLU A 204 -15.50 8.63 -21.11
N GLU A 205 -16.18 7.65 -20.53
CA GLU A 205 -16.57 7.65 -19.12
C GLU A 205 -15.38 7.56 -18.15
N LYS A 206 -14.23 7.07 -18.64
CA LYS A 206 -12.95 6.96 -17.91
C LYS A 206 -11.97 8.08 -18.24
N ALA A 207 -12.28 8.95 -19.20
CA ALA A 207 -11.39 10.00 -19.67
C ALA A 207 -10.87 10.91 -18.54
N ARG A 208 -11.69 11.17 -17.52
CA ARG A 208 -11.30 11.98 -16.35
C ARG A 208 -10.66 11.16 -15.23
N TYR A 209 -11.12 9.93 -15.04
CA TYR A 209 -10.75 9.05 -13.93
C TYR A 209 -10.49 7.63 -14.45
N PRO A 210 -9.32 7.37 -15.08
CA PRO A 210 -9.01 6.05 -15.64
C PRO A 210 -9.23 4.86 -14.70
N LEU A 211 -8.98 5.02 -13.39
CA LEU A 211 -9.16 3.97 -12.39
C LEU A 211 -10.48 4.07 -11.61
N GLY A 212 -11.35 5.02 -11.96
CA GLY A 212 -12.71 5.13 -11.43
C GLY A 212 -12.85 5.86 -10.09
N TYR A 213 -11.78 6.44 -9.53
CA TYR A 213 -11.90 7.28 -8.34
C TYR A 213 -12.35 8.68 -8.72
N ALA A 214 -13.66 8.93 -8.65
CA ALA A 214 -14.30 10.15 -9.12
C ALA A 214 -14.18 11.32 -8.11
N ASP A 215 -12.97 11.83 -7.93
CA ASP A 215 -12.67 13.00 -7.08
C ASP A 215 -12.03 14.14 -7.90
N PRO A 216 -12.54 15.38 -7.84
CA PRO A 216 -12.00 16.49 -8.62
C PRO A 216 -10.50 16.78 -8.44
N ALA A 217 -9.91 16.45 -7.29
CA ALA A 217 -8.50 16.65 -7.02
C ALA A 217 -7.62 15.49 -7.53
N HIS A 218 -8.21 14.42 -8.07
CA HIS A 218 -7.52 13.24 -8.59
C HIS A 218 -7.82 12.96 -10.07
N ARG A 219 -7.97 14.01 -10.87
CA ARG A 219 -8.17 13.90 -12.33
C ARG A 219 -6.86 13.54 -13.04
N GLY A 220 -6.97 12.77 -14.11
CA GLY A 220 -5.81 12.38 -14.93
C GLY A 220 -5.16 11.08 -14.45
N LEU A 221 -4.33 10.49 -15.31
CA LEU A 221 -3.72 9.19 -15.07
C LEU A 221 -2.73 9.25 -13.91
N PHE A 222 -1.93 10.31 -13.81
CA PHE A 222 -0.90 10.44 -12.78
C PHE A 222 -1.51 10.46 -11.37
N LEU A 223 -2.57 11.24 -11.15
CA LEU A 223 -3.20 11.34 -9.84
C LEU A 223 -4.05 10.11 -9.49
N GLN A 224 -4.67 9.47 -10.49
CA GLN A 224 -5.34 8.17 -10.27
C GLN A 224 -4.35 7.07 -9.89
N LEU A 225 -3.21 6.96 -10.58
CA LEU A 225 -2.17 5.99 -10.23
C LEU A 225 -1.51 6.30 -8.88
N SER A 226 -1.30 7.58 -8.55
CA SER A 226 -0.84 7.99 -7.21
C SER A 226 -1.80 7.55 -6.11
N TYR A 227 -3.10 7.74 -6.33
CA TYR A 227 -4.13 7.30 -5.39
C TYR A 227 -4.18 5.78 -5.27
N ALA A 228 -4.15 5.06 -6.40
CA ALA A 228 -4.13 3.61 -6.40
C ALA A 228 -2.89 3.04 -5.69
N ALA A 229 -1.71 3.63 -5.92
CA ALA A 229 -0.48 3.26 -5.24
C ALA A 229 -0.57 3.49 -3.72
N ASN A 230 -1.17 4.59 -3.27
CA ASN A 230 -1.45 4.81 -1.85
C ASN A 230 -2.34 3.72 -1.26
N LEU A 231 -3.45 3.37 -1.91
CA LEU A 231 -4.37 2.33 -1.43
C LEU A 231 -3.74 0.94 -1.41
N LEU A 232 -2.98 0.60 -2.45
CA LEU A 232 -2.26 -0.67 -2.55
C LEU A 232 -1.22 -0.78 -1.43
N ASN A 233 -0.38 0.25 -1.24
CA ASN A 233 0.58 0.27 -0.14
C ASN A 233 -0.15 0.25 1.21
N ASP A 234 -1.27 0.96 1.38
CA ASP A 234 -2.04 0.91 2.62
C ASP A 234 -2.43 -0.51 3.00
N GLY A 235 -3.06 -1.23 2.06
CA GLY A 235 -3.44 -2.63 2.26
C GLY A 235 -2.23 -3.54 2.52
N TYR A 236 -1.17 -3.40 1.73
CA TYR A 236 0.03 -4.24 1.84
C TYR A 236 0.71 -4.09 3.20
N TYR A 237 0.96 -2.85 3.62
CA TYR A 237 1.71 -2.58 4.84
C TYR A 237 0.86 -2.70 6.11
N ARG A 238 -0.45 -2.42 6.04
CA ARG A 238 -1.35 -2.78 7.15
C ARG A 238 -1.46 -4.28 7.32
N TRP A 239 -1.43 -5.07 6.24
CA TRP A 239 -1.31 -6.52 6.36
C TRP A 239 0.00 -6.93 7.02
N ARG A 240 1.15 -6.47 6.49
CA ARG A 240 2.50 -6.71 7.05
C ARG A 240 2.60 -6.45 8.56
N MET A 241 1.88 -5.44 9.04
CA MET A 241 1.88 -5.01 10.44
C MET A 241 0.75 -5.61 11.30
N GLY A 242 -0.13 -6.46 10.75
CA GLY A 242 -1.27 -7.03 11.48
C GLY A 242 -2.43 -6.05 11.75
N LEU A 243 -2.47 -4.92 11.03
CA LEU A 243 -3.44 -3.83 11.19
C LEU A 243 -4.63 -3.91 10.20
N LEU A 244 -4.57 -4.81 9.22
CA LEU A 244 -5.65 -5.05 8.25
C LEU A 244 -6.47 -6.27 8.64
N ASN A 245 -7.61 -6.03 9.28
CA ASN A 245 -8.48 -7.09 9.84
C ASN A 245 -9.89 -7.10 9.26
N LEU A 246 -10.20 -6.14 8.38
CA LEU A 246 -11.52 -5.88 7.83
C LEU A 246 -11.40 -5.16 6.49
N TYR A 247 -12.24 -5.54 5.55
CA TYR A 247 -12.58 -4.81 4.35
C TYR A 247 -14.01 -4.27 4.52
N GLU A 248 -14.16 -2.96 4.44
CA GLU A 248 -15.47 -2.32 4.32
C GLU A 248 -15.75 -2.10 2.83
N LEU A 249 -16.81 -2.75 2.33
CA LEU A 249 -17.21 -2.66 0.92
C LEU A 249 -18.08 -1.43 0.72
N ARG A 250 -18.17 -0.96 -0.54
CA ARG A 250 -18.91 0.27 -0.89
C ARG A 250 -20.40 0.25 -0.58
N ASP A 251 -21.00 -0.93 -0.40
CA ASP A 251 -22.40 -1.10 0.01
C ASP A 251 -22.58 -1.18 1.54
N GLY A 252 -21.50 -0.99 2.31
CA GLY A 252 -21.47 -1.07 3.76
C GLY A 252 -21.36 -2.50 4.30
N THR A 253 -21.27 -3.52 3.42
CA THR A 253 -21.01 -4.88 3.87
C THR A 253 -19.55 -5.05 4.29
N GLU A 254 -19.32 -5.99 5.21
CA GLU A 254 -18.00 -6.30 5.73
C GLU A 254 -17.51 -7.65 5.22
N ALA A 255 -16.24 -7.70 4.83
CA ALA A 255 -15.50 -8.93 4.62
C ALA A 255 -14.18 -8.90 5.39
N ARG A 256 -13.60 -10.04 5.70
CA ARG A 256 -12.32 -10.14 6.43
C ARG A 256 -11.29 -10.82 5.55
N PRO A 257 -10.03 -10.39 5.53
CA PRO A 257 -8.98 -11.18 4.89
C PRO A 257 -8.98 -12.62 5.43
N ASP A 258 -8.81 -13.61 4.55
CA ASP A 258 -8.47 -14.97 5.00
C ASP A 258 -7.09 -14.96 5.71
N PRO A 259 -6.93 -15.57 6.90
CA PRO A 259 -5.70 -15.49 7.68
C PRO A 259 -4.44 -16.04 6.99
N TRP A 260 -4.57 -16.83 5.90
CA TRP A 260 -3.44 -17.39 5.15
C TRP A 260 -3.10 -16.62 3.87
N LEU A 261 -3.73 -15.47 3.62
CA LEU A 261 -3.33 -14.63 2.49
C LEU A 261 -1.90 -14.11 2.68
N ASN A 262 -1.25 -13.76 1.56
CA ASN A 262 -0.04 -12.95 1.59
C ASN A 262 -0.39 -11.45 1.52
N ALA A 263 0.61 -10.59 1.72
CA ALA A 263 0.42 -9.14 1.75
C ALA A 263 -0.10 -8.59 0.42
N ALA A 264 0.43 -9.05 -0.70
CA ALA A 264 0.05 -8.61 -2.04
C ALA A 264 -1.42 -8.93 -2.37
N THR A 265 -1.88 -10.13 -2.03
CA THR A 265 -3.28 -10.53 -2.25
C THR A 265 -4.21 -9.75 -1.32
N ALA A 266 -3.87 -9.62 -0.04
CA ALA A 266 -4.68 -8.84 0.90
C ALA A 266 -4.79 -7.36 0.46
N ALA A 267 -3.69 -6.79 -0.05
CA ALA A 267 -3.66 -5.44 -0.60
C ALA A 267 -4.59 -5.27 -1.81
N LEU A 268 -4.57 -6.21 -2.75
CA LEU A 268 -5.45 -6.18 -3.93
C LEU A 268 -6.92 -6.34 -3.54
N GLN A 269 -7.23 -7.22 -2.60
CA GLN A 269 -8.59 -7.35 -2.08
C GLN A 269 -9.06 -6.05 -1.40
N ALA A 270 -8.21 -5.41 -0.59
CA ALA A 270 -8.50 -4.14 0.06
C ALA A 270 -8.67 -2.99 -0.95
N TYR A 271 -7.80 -2.91 -1.96
CA TYR A 271 -7.89 -1.92 -3.03
C TYR A 271 -9.23 -2.02 -3.75
N PHE A 272 -9.59 -3.21 -4.25
CA PHE A 272 -10.83 -3.37 -4.99
C PHE A 272 -12.07 -3.14 -4.11
N ALA A 273 -12.02 -3.41 -2.81
CA ALA A 273 -13.15 -3.18 -1.90
C ALA A 273 -13.54 -1.69 -1.83
N GLN A 274 -12.55 -0.80 -1.94
CA GLN A 274 -12.75 0.65 -1.95
C GLN A 274 -13.15 1.18 -3.33
N MET A 275 -12.72 0.50 -4.39
CA MET A 275 -12.86 1.00 -5.76
C MET A 275 -14.13 0.47 -6.46
N LEU A 276 -14.53 -0.76 -6.17
CA LEU A 276 -15.58 -1.46 -6.91
C LEU A 276 -16.84 -1.74 -6.06
N PRO A 277 -18.03 -1.79 -6.67
CA PRO A 277 -19.21 -2.37 -6.03
C PRO A 277 -18.99 -3.84 -5.63
N ALA A 278 -19.76 -4.34 -4.66
CA ALA A 278 -19.53 -5.67 -4.06
C ALA A 278 -19.53 -6.84 -5.06
N ASP A 279 -20.40 -6.83 -6.08
CA ASP A 279 -20.40 -7.87 -7.13
C ASP A 279 -19.11 -7.85 -7.96
N ALA A 280 -18.69 -6.66 -8.40
CA ALA A 280 -17.47 -6.47 -9.17
C ALA A 280 -16.21 -6.72 -8.32
N TRP A 281 -16.27 -6.43 -7.02
CA TRP A 281 -15.20 -6.78 -6.07
C TRP A 281 -15.01 -8.31 -6.00
N ARG A 282 -16.11 -9.07 -5.84
CA ARG A 282 -16.06 -10.54 -5.80
C ARG A 282 -15.47 -11.12 -7.08
N GLU A 283 -15.79 -10.54 -8.23
CA GLU A 283 -15.19 -10.93 -9.50
C GLU A 283 -13.70 -10.56 -9.57
N ALA A 284 -13.32 -9.33 -9.19
CA ALA A 284 -11.95 -8.83 -9.27
C ALA A 284 -10.95 -9.68 -8.46
N ILE A 285 -11.39 -10.20 -7.30
CA ILE A 285 -10.57 -11.05 -6.42
C ILE A 285 -10.67 -12.54 -6.73
N SER A 286 -11.35 -12.92 -7.82
CA SER A 286 -11.48 -14.30 -8.29
C SER A 286 -10.41 -14.65 -9.32
N PRO A 287 -10.24 -15.95 -9.67
CA PRO A 287 -9.38 -16.36 -10.77
C PRO A 287 -9.77 -15.75 -12.12
N GLN A 288 -11.01 -15.30 -12.30
CA GLN A 288 -11.52 -14.70 -13.54
C GLN A 288 -11.33 -13.18 -13.61
N GLY A 289 -10.99 -12.52 -12.48
CA GLY A 289 -10.82 -11.09 -12.37
C GLY A 289 -9.39 -10.62 -12.67
N PHE A 290 -8.83 -9.80 -11.78
CA PHE A 290 -7.50 -9.20 -11.96
C PHE A 290 -6.41 -10.23 -12.24
N TYR A 291 -6.46 -11.39 -11.56
CA TYR A 291 -5.51 -12.48 -11.79
C TYR A 291 -5.42 -12.88 -13.27
N ARG A 292 -6.57 -13.03 -13.94
CA ARG A 292 -6.61 -13.39 -15.36
C ARG A 292 -5.92 -12.36 -16.23
N THR A 293 -6.11 -11.07 -15.93
CA THR A 293 -5.43 -9.97 -16.64
C THR A 293 -3.92 -10.04 -16.43
N TYR A 294 -3.47 -10.24 -15.19
CA TYR A 294 -2.03 -10.39 -14.90
C TYR A 294 -1.43 -11.57 -15.68
N VAL A 295 -2.09 -12.73 -15.65
CA VAL A 295 -1.63 -13.94 -16.36
C VAL A 295 -1.57 -13.72 -17.87
N ALA A 296 -2.54 -13.01 -18.45
CA ALA A 296 -2.54 -12.70 -19.88
C ALA A 296 -1.36 -11.80 -20.30
N LEU A 297 -0.91 -10.92 -19.42
CA LEU A 297 0.18 -9.97 -19.69
C LEU A 297 1.57 -10.55 -19.39
N PHE A 298 1.70 -11.32 -18.31
CA PHE A 298 2.99 -11.68 -17.72
C PHE A 298 3.18 -13.18 -17.46
N GLY A 299 2.15 -13.99 -17.69
CA GLY A 299 2.15 -15.43 -17.35
C GLY A 299 1.72 -15.70 -15.91
N ASP A 300 1.62 -16.99 -15.57
CA ASP A 300 1.20 -17.45 -14.24
C ASP A 300 2.26 -17.11 -13.18
N PRO A 301 1.97 -16.21 -12.21
CA PRO A 301 2.95 -15.77 -11.22
C PRO A 301 3.28 -16.86 -10.18
N TRP A 302 2.56 -17.98 -10.16
CA TRP A 302 2.74 -19.08 -9.21
C TRP A 302 3.45 -20.30 -9.78
N GLN A 303 3.63 -20.38 -11.11
CA GLN A 303 4.36 -21.50 -11.73
C GLN A 303 5.88 -21.41 -11.51
N ASN A 304 6.44 -20.20 -11.57
CA ASN A 304 7.85 -19.93 -11.29
C ASN A 304 7.97 -18.62 -10.50
N PRO A 305 7.49 -18.59 -9.25
CA PRO A 305 7.48 -17.35 -8.47
C PRO A 305 8.93 -16.89 -8.23
N PRO A 306 9.20 -15.56 -8.22
CA PRO A 306 10.50 -15.06 -7.80
C PRO A 306 10.83 -15.53 -6.37
N PRO A 307 12.12 -15.58 -6.01
CA PRO A 307 12.51 -15.95 -4.66
C PRO A 307 11.89 -14.99 -3.63
N PRO A 308 11.59 -15.47 -2.41
CA PRO A 308 11.18 -14.59 -1.30
C PRO A 308 12.14 -13.42 -1.13
N HIS A 309 11.61 -12.20 -1.19
CA HIS A 309 12.43 -10.98 -1.16
C HIS A 309 12.82 -10.54 0.25
N ILE A 310 12.12 -10.97 1.29
CA ILE A 310 12.49 -10.74 2.69
C ILE A 310 12.98 -12.05 3.32
N PRO A 311 14.24 -12.15 3.77
CA PRO A 311 14.75 -13.34 4.42
C PRO A 311 14.20 -13.47 5.85
N GLY A 312 14.33 -14.68 6.41
CA GLY A 312 14.12 -14.89 7.83
C GLY A 312 15.23 -14.26 8.66
N GLY A 313 14.87 -13.65 9.78
CA GLY A 313 15.82 -12.97 10.67
C GLY A 313 16.46 -11.73 10.04
N LEU A 314 15.77 -11.02 9.15
CA LEU A 314 16.27 -9.80 8.55
C LEU A 314 16.67 -8.80 9.64
N GLU A 315 17.90 -8.30 9.59
CA GLU A 315 18.39 -7.27 10.52
C GLU A 315 18.82 -6.02 9.75
N GLN A 316 18.54 -4.86 10.34
CA GLN A 316 19.06 -3.60 9.84
C GLN A 316 20.57 -3.54 10.07
N PRO A 317 21.38 -3.06 9.10
CA PRO A 317 22.77 -2.73 9.37
C PRO A 317 22.90 -1.63 10.44
N PRO A 318 24.06 -1.48 11.08
CA PRO A 318 24.33 -0.34 11.94
C PRO A 318 24.20 0.96 11.15
N LEU A 319 23.30 1.84 11.58
CA LEU A 319 23.08 3.15 10.96
C LEU A 319 23.40 4.26 11.97
N ARG A 320 24.09 5.30 11.52
CA ARG A 320 24.30 6.52 12.30
C ARG A 320 23.10 7.46 12.22
N LEU A 321 23.05 8.48 13.06
CA LEU A 321 22.09 9.56 12.90
C LEU A 321 22.41 10.36 11.61
N PRO A 322 21.40 10.87 10.89
CA PRO A 322 21.59 11.46 9.56
C PRO A 322 22.12 12.91 9.58
N PHE A 323 22.83 13.28 10.64
CA PHE A 323 23.48 14.58 10.82
C PHE A 323 24.84 14.41 11.52
N PRO A 324 25.77 15.37 11.41
CA PRO A 324 27.17 15.17 11.81
C PRO A 324 27.34 14.90 13.31
N ASP A 325 28.39 14.17 13.67
CA ASP A 325 28.70 13.88 15.08
C ASP A 325 28.83 15.17 15.91
N GLY A 326 28.42 15.06 17.18
CA GLY A 326 28.43 16.18 18.12
C GLY A 326 27.34 17.23 17.87
N HIS A 327 26.68 17.23 16.72
CA HIS A 327 25.59 18.16 16.43
C HIS A 327 24.29 17.70 17.10
N ILE A 328 23.41 18.67 17.35
CA ILE A 328 22.12 18.47 17.99
C ILE A 328 21.03 18.87 17.00
N TRP A 329 20.20 17.90 16.61
CA TRP A 329 19.03 18.12 15.76
C TRP A 329 17.77 17.71 16.50
N SER A 330 16.64 18.27 16.06
CA SER A 330 15.33 17.98 16.62
C SER A 330 14.68 16.81 15.88
N PHE A 331 14.11 15.86 16.63
CA PHE A 331 13.24 14.82 16.09
C PHE A 331 11.86 15.42 15.82
N THR A 332 11.61 15.77 14.57
CA THR A 332 10.43 16.58 14.19
C THR A 332 9.24 15.73 13.75
N GLY A 333 9.47 14.50 13.29
CA GLY A 333 8.42 13.59 12.81
C GLY A 333 8.69 12.15 13.21
N GLY A 334 7.76 11.56 13.96
CA GLY A 334 7.73 10.13 14.29
C GLY A 334 7.41 9.26 13.07
N PRO A 335 7.22 7.95 13.22
CA PRO A 335 6.87 7.07 12.09
C PRO A 335 5.74 7.65 11.22
N HIS A 336 6.01 7.84 9.93
CA HIS A 336 5.04 8.34 8.95
C HIS A 336 5.40 7.85 7.55
N THR A 337 4.52 8.13 6.58
CA THR A 337 4.62 7.62 5.21
C THR A 337 5.96 7.95 4.56
N ALA A 338 6.64 6.96 3.95
CA ALA A 338 7.87 7.23 3.20
C ALA A 338 7.60 8.00 1.89
N TRP A 339 6.45 7.73 1.27
CA TRP A 339 5.97 8.48 0.11
C TRP A 339 4.47 8.32 -0.02
N GLY A 340 3.77 9.41 -0.34
CA GLY A 340 2.32 9.45 -0.43
C GLY A 340 1.68 9.98 0.85
N THR A 341 0.57 9.37 1.27
CA THR A 341 -0.24 9.84 2.40
C THR A 341 -0.68 8.74 3.36
N LEU A 342 -0.72 7.47 2.92
CA LEU A 342 -1.12 6.32 3.73
C LEU A 342 0.10 5.48 4.17
N GLN A 343 -0.11 4.26 4.68
CA GLN A 343 0.98 3.35 5.04
C GLN A 343 1.88 3.04 3.82
N PRO A 344 3.15 2.68 4.02
CA PRO A 344 3.81 2.34 5.29
C PRO A 344 4.32 3.54 6.05
N PHE A 345 4.17 3.53 7.37
CA PHE A 345 4.90 4.47 8.24
C PHE A 345 6.36 4.03 8.41
N ALA A 346 7.14 4.25 7.35
CA ALA A 346 8.53 3.81 7.19
C ALA A 346 9.57 4.93 7.38
N ALA A 347 9.15 6.18 7.50
CA ALA A 347 10.03 7.33 7.60
C ALA A 347 10.07 8.01 8.97
N LEU A 348 11.12 8.81 9.16
CA LEU A 348 11.35 9.70 10.31
C LEU A 348 11.85 11.05 9.81
N ASP A 349 11.55 12.13 10.54
CA ASP A 349 12.03 13.47 10.20
C ASP A 349 12.97 14.04 11.27
N PHE A 350 14.03 14.69 10.79
CA PHE A 350 14.98 15.42 11.63
C PHE A 350 15.24 16.81 11.07
N ALA A 351 15.26 17.82 11.92
CA ALA A 351 15.53 19.19 11.53
C ALA A 351 16.75 19.76 12.27
N PRO A 352 17.59 20.57 11.61
CA PRO A 352 18.63 21.33 12.29
C PRO A 352 18.06 22.22 13.39
N ARG A 353 18.87 22.50 14.41
CA ARG A 353 18.50 23.44 15.45
C ARG A 353 18.42 24.86 14.89
N SER A 354 17.21 25.36 14.67
CA SER A 354 16.97 26.73 14.22
C SER A 354 16.13 27.52 15.23
N GLY A 355 16.40 28.82 15.35
CA GLY A 355 15.51 29.77 16.04
C GLY A 355 14.36 30.29 15.17
N VAL A 356 14.35 29.91 13.89
CA VAL A 356 13.36 30.31 12.89
C VAL A 356 12.58 29.07 12.47
N GLY A 357 11.25 29.09 12.67
CA GLY A 357 10.36 28.05 12.17
C GLY A 357 10.06 28.20 10.68
N GLY A 358 9.53 27.16 10.07
CA GLY A 358 9.14 27.16 8.66
C GLY A 358 10.29 26.87 7.70
N CYS A 359 10.14 27.29 6.45
CA CYS A 359 11.09 26.99 5.39
C CYS A 359 12.21 28.04 5.32
N PHE A 360 13.46 27.59 5.43
CA PHE A 360 14.64 28.44 5.31
C PHE A 360 15.82 27.68 4.68
N PRO A 361 16.72 28.36 3.95
CA PRO A 361 17.97 27.75 3.51
C PRO A 361 18.83 27.32 4.71
N SER A 362 19.21 26.05 4.78
CA SER A 362 20.11 25.53 5.82
C SER A 362 21.53 25.44 5.31
N ASN A 363 22.49 25.85 6.15
CA ASN A 363 23.91 25.58 5.94
C ASN A 363 24.37 24.29 6.66
N ASP A 364 23.48 23.65 7.42
CA ASP A 364 23.77 22.38 8.06
C ASP A 364 23.76 21.26 7.03
N TRP A 365 24.54 20.22 7.31
CA TRP A 365 24.64 19.06 6.44
C TRP A 365 23.80 17.91 6.96
N ALA A 366 23.00 17.29 6.08
CA ALA A 366 22.62 15.91 6.26
C ALA A 366 23.78 15.01 5.81
N VAL A 367 24.00 13.91 6.49
CA VAL A 367 25.13 13.01 6.22
C VAL A 367 24.69 11.58 6.01
N ALA A 368 25.52 10.80 5.31
CA ALA A 368 25.25 9.40 5.02
C ALA A 368 25.19 8.58 6.30
N VAL A 369 24.09 7.85 6.52
CA VAL A 369 23.89 7.01 7.72
C VAL A 369 24.74 5.73 7.73
N ALA A 370 25.32 5.37 6.59
CA ALA A 370 26.18 4.21 6.40
C ALA A 370 27.10 4.46 5.19
N ASP A 371 28.06 3.56 4.97
CA ASP A 371 28.82 3.49 3.72
C ASP A 371 27.87 3.06 2.59
N GLY A 372 28.01 3.66 1.40
CA GLY A 372 27.15 3.27 0.27
C GLY A 372 27.47 3.98 -1.05
N LEU A 373 26.81 3.55 -2.10
CA LEU A 373 26.83 4.13 -3.45
C LEU A 373 25.56 4.95 -3.67
N VAL A 374 25.70 6.19 -4.14
CA VAL A 374 24.54 7.00 -4.51
C VAL A 374 23.98 6.51 -5.84
N VAL A 375 22.86 5.78 -5.79
CA VAL A 375 22.19 5.22 -6.98
C VAL A 375 21.11 6.13 -7.54
N ARG A 376 20.71 7.16 -6.79
CA ARG A 376 19.77 8.19 -7.27
C ARG A 376 20.05 9.53 -6.60
N SER A 377 20.02 10.61 -7.38
CA SER A 377 20.07 11.98 -6.88
C SER A 377 19.31 12.94 -7.81
N GLU A 378 18.04 13.18 -7.50
CA GLU A 378 17.12 13.98 -8.32
C GLU A 378 15.93 14.44 -7.47
N ASN A 379 15.26 15.54 -7.87
CA ASN A 379 14.00 15.99 -7.25
C ASN A 379 14.00 15.97 -5.71
N ALA A 380 14.97 16.64 -5.08
CA ALA A 380 15.17 16.68 -3.63
C ALA A 380 15.41 15.34 -2.93
N THR A 381 15.70 14.28 -3.71
CA THR A 381 15.94 12.93 -3.22
C THR A 381 17.38 12.52 -3.41
N VAL A 382 17.92 11.75 -2.45
CA VAL A 382 19.09 10.89 -2.61
C VAL A 382 18.75 9.47 -2.19
N VAL A 383 19.15 8.46 -2.96
CA VAL A 383 19.11 7.05 -2.53
C VAL A 383 20.52 6.51 -2.43
N LEU A 384 20.84 5.95 -1.27
CA LEU A 384 22.11 5.32 -0.95
C LEU A 384 21.93 3.80 -0.93
N ASP A 385 22.60 3.10 -1.83
CA ASP A 385 22.70 1.65 -1.88
C ASP A 385 23.85 1.18 -0.98
N LEU A 386 23.55 0.24 -0.07
CA LEU A 386 24.50 -0.22 0.95
C LEU A 386 25.27 -1.48 0.54
N ASP A 387 24.83 -2.23 -0.47
CA ASP A 387 25.55 -3.43 -0.95
C ASP A 387 26.39 -3.18 -2.22
N MET A 388 26.28 -1.97 -2.77
CA MET A 388 27.16 -1.40 -3.80
C MET A 388 27.01 -2.05 -5.18
N ASP A 389 25.91 -2.75 -5.44
CA ASP A 389 25.62 -3.34 -6.74
C ASP A 389 25.06 -2.33 -7.76
N GLY A 390 24.71 -1.12 -7.29
CA GLY A 390 24.20 -0.05 -8.13
C GLY A 390 22.71 -0.13 -8.42
N ASN A 391 21.97 -1.01 -7.75
CA ASN A 391 20.57 -1.27 -7.98
C ASN A 391 19.71 -0.89 -6.76
N GLU A 392 18.77 0.06 -6.93
CA GLU A 392 17.91 0.48 -5.82
C GLU A 392 16.80 -0.52 -5.43
N HIS A 393 16.69 -1.63 -6.18
CA HIS A 393 15.71 -2.70 -5.99
C HIS A 393 16.24 -3.86 -5.14
N THR A 394 17.55 -3.94 -4.89
CA THR A 394 18.21 -5.01 -4.13
C THR A 394 18.79 -4.46 -2.84
N GLY A 395 19.12 -5.38 -1.91
CA GLY A 395 19.84 -5.06 -0.70
C GLY A 395 19.12 -4.07 0.22
N TRP A 396 19.88 -3.45 1.10
CA TRP A 396 19.42 -2.32 1.89
C TRP A 396 19.67 -1.02 1.13
N THR A 397 18.64 -0.19 1.02
CA THR A 397 18.78 1.17 0.50
C THR A 397 18.22 2.21 1.46
N ILE A 398 18.87 3.37 1.54
CA ILE A 398 18.44 4.51 2.36
C ILE A 398 17.93 5.62 1.46
N PHE A 399 16.69 6.04 1.69
CA PHE A 399 16.04 7.14 1.01
C PHE A 399 16.12 8.40 1.87
N TYR A 400 16.72 9.46 1.33
CA TYR A 400 16.74 10.80 1.91
C TYR A 400 15.89 11.72 1.04
N PHE A 401 15.07 12.55 1.65
CA PHE A 401 14.22 13.50 0.97
C PHE A 401 14.23 14.87 1.63
N HIS A 402 13.66 15.86 0.93
CA HIS A 402 13.76 17.28 1.23
C HIS A 402 15.21 17.79 1.26
N LEU A 403 16.05 17.28 0.37
CA LEU A 403 17.40 17.81 0.17
C LEU A 403 17.40 18.96 -0.83
N ALA A 404 18.08 20.06 -0.49
CA ALA A 404 18.26 21.18 -1.40
C ALA A 404 18.89 20.70 -2.72
N THR A 405 18.59 21.36 -3.83
CA THR A 405 19.27 21.08 -5.11
C THR A 405 20.71 21.56 -5.07
N GLN A 406 20.96 22.65 -4.33
CA GLN A 406 22.31 23.12 -4.05
C GLN A 406 23.08 22.08 -3.22
N ASP A 407 24.29 21.77 -3.68
CA ASP A 407 25.28 20.91 -2.99
C ASP A 407 24.79 19.49 -2.65
N ARG A 408 23.68 19.03 -3.27
CA ARG A 408 23.26 17.62 -3.20
C ARG A 408 24.28 16.74 -3.88
N VAL A 409 24.66 15.66 -3.19
CA VAL A 409 25.60 14.69 -3.72
C VAL A 409 25.12 14.14 -5.08
N PRO A 410 25.98 14.04 -6.11
CA PRO A 410 25.58 13.50 -7.40
C PRO A 410 25.43 11.98 -7.38
N MET A 411 24.65 11.44 -8.32
CA MET A 411 24.60 10.00 -8.61
C MET A 411 25.99 9.46 -8.95
N GLY A 412 26.29 8.24 -8.51
CA GLY A 412 27.57 7.57 -8.70
C GLY A 412 28.62 7.87 -7.62
N ALA A 413 28.35 8.80 -6.69
CA ALA A 413 29.25 9.09 -5.59
C ALA A 413 29.32 7.92 -4.60
N LEU A 414 30.53 7.60 -4.15
CA LEU A 414 30.78 6.66 -3.05
C LEU A 414 30.87 7.47 -1.75
N LEU A 415 30.02 7.17 -0.78
CA LEU A 415 29.98 7.85 0.51
C LEU A 415 30.44 6.92 1.62
N LYS A 416 31.21 7.46 2.55
CA LYS A 416 31.42 6.88 3.88
C LYS A 416 30.36 7.37 4.84
N ALA A 417 30.07 6.56 5.86
CA ALA A 417 29.16 6.96 6.92
C ALA A 417 29.63 8.30 7.54
N GLY A 418 28.83 9.35 7.45
CA GLY A 418 29.17 10.71 7.90
C GLY A 418 29.56 11.69 6.79
N ASP A 419 29.77 11.22 5.55
CA ASP A 419 30.02 12.11 4.43
C ASP A 419 28.76 12.92 4.10
N PRO A 420 28.91 14.17 3.60
CA PRO A 420 27.77 15.00 3.27
C PRO A 420 26.91 14.42 2.14
N VAL A 421 25.59 14.40 2.37
CA VAL A 421 24.57 13.98 1.37
C VAL A 421 23.93 15.20 0.72
N GLY A 422 23.74 16.28 1.47
CA GLY A 422 23.15 17.53 0.99
C GLY A 422 22.63 18.37 2.15
N HIS A 423 22.02 19.51 1.84
CA HIS A 423 21.42 20.39 2.84
C HIS A 423 19.94 20.05 3.09
N PRO A 424 19.46 19.99 4.34
CA PRO A 424 18.03 19.95 4.65
C PRO A 424 17.32 21.15 4.00
N SER A 425 16.10 20.94 3.52
CA SER A 425 15.35 21.96 2.77
C SER A 425 13.84 21.73 2.87
N CYS A 426 13.09 22.43 2.01
CA CYS A 426 11.67 22.17 1.75
C CYS A 426 11.43 21.85 0.27
N GLU A 427 12.50 21.57 -0.48
CA GLU A 427 12.40 21.19 -1.87
C GLU A 427 11.76 19.81 -2.01
N GLY A 428 11.07 19.60 -3.13
CA GLY A 428 10.35 18.36 -3.39
C GLY A 428 9.09 18.19 -2.54
N GLY A 429 8.03 17.67 -3.14
CA GLY A 429 6.80 17.31 -2.44
C GLY A 429 6.19 18.44 -1.59
N ARG A 430 5.57 18.07 -0.46
CA ARG A 430 5.00 19.00 0.51
C ARG A 430 5.86 18.98 1.78
N SER A 431 6.27 20.14 2.26
CA SER A 431 7.02 20.30 3.50
C SER A 431 6.49 21.51 4.29
N THR A 432 6.45 21.39 5.62
CA THR A 432 6.06 22.48 6.54
C THR A 432 7.27 23.28 7.03
N GLY A 433 8.50 22.80 6.81
CA GLY A 433 9.73 23.47 7.20
C GLY A 433 10.99 22.71 6.84
N THR A 434 12.15 23.31 7.10
CA THR A 434 13.44 22.74 6.73
C THR A 434 13.79 21.52 7.57
N HIS A 435 13.80 20.34 6.94
CA HIS A 435 14.13 19.07 7.59
C HIS A 435 14.70 18.08 6.56
N ILE A 436 15.15 16.93 7.05
CA ILE A 436 15.31 15.74 6.24
C ILE A 436 14.29 14.71 6.62
N HIS A 437 13.75 14.09 5.59
CA HIS A 437 12.89 12.93 5.67
C HIS A 437 13.73 11.70 5.31
N ILE A 438 13.82 10.71 6.19
CA ILE A 438 14.64 9.51 5.99
C ILE A 438 13.83 8.23 6.13
N ALA A 439 13.96 7.34 5.16
CA ALA A 439 13.35 6.01 5.15
C ALA A 439 14.34 4.96 4.65
N ARG A 440 13.99 3.68 4.76
CA ARG A 440 14.81 2.58 4.25
C ARG A 440 13.96 1.52 3.58
N LYS A 441 14.55 0.88 2.57
CA LYS A 441 13.98 -0.28 1.90
C LYS A 441 14.90 -1.49 2.06
N TYR A 442 14.32 -2.68 1.94
CA TYR A 442 15.05 -3.90 1.67
C TYR A 442 14.43 -4.61 0.47
N ASN A 443 15.23 -4.90 -0.57
CA ASN A 443 14.77 -5.53 -1.81
C ASN A 443 13.49 -4.86 -2.39
N GLY A 444 13.46 -3.53 -2.43
CA GLY A 444 12.31 -2.75 -2.92
C GLY A 444 11.14 -2.59 -1.94
N GLU A 445 11.07 -3.35 -0.84
CA GLU A 445 10.04 -3.18 0.19
C GLU A 445 10.43 -2.07 1.18
N TRP A 446 9.55 -1.09 1.41
CA TRP A 446 9.72 -0.12 2.48
C TRP A 446 9.66 -0.83 3.83
N ILE A 447 10.65 -0.61 4.70
CA ILE A 447 10.65 -1.22 6.03
C ILE A 447 10.02 -0.26 7.03
N PRO A 448 8.90 -0.63 7.70
CA PRO A 448 8.27 0.21 8.71
C PRO A 448 9.26 0.72 9.76
N ALA A 449 9.09 1.97 10.18
CA ALA A 449 10.00 2.59 11.13
C ALA A 449 9.80 2.08 12.57
N PHE A 450 8.76 1.29 12.81
CA PHE A 450 8.41 0.71 14.10
C PHE A 450 8.09 -0.79 13.96
N GLY A 451 7.91 -1.48 15.08
CA GLY A 451 7.62 -2.91 15.11
C GLY A 451 8.87 -3.78 15.29
N PRO A 452 8.81 -5.08 14.94
CA PRO A 452 9.90 -6.04 15.18
C PRO A 452 11.24 -5.64 14.55
N LEU A 453 11.18 -4.97 13.39
CA LEU A 453 12.32 -4.43 12.67
C LEU A 453 12.31 -2.90 12.70
N ALA A 454 12.00 -2.27 13.86
CA ALA A 454 11.98 -0.81 14.00
C ALA A 454 13.29 -0.13 13.55
N PHE A 455 13.17 1.12 13.08
CA PHE A 455 14.32 1.94 12.66
C PHE A 455 15.23 2.20 13.85
N ASN A 456 16.51 1.86 13.71
CA ASN A 456 17.51 2.03 14.75
C ASN A 456 18.66 2.94 14.25
N LEU A 457 18.80 4.13 14.84
CA LEU A 457 19.85 5.09 14.49
C LEU A 457 20.73 5.33 15.73
N GLU A 458 21.94 4.76 15.77
CA GLU A 458 22.84 4.84 16.95
C GLU A 458 22.20 4.41 18.28
N GLY A 459 21.38 3.36 18.24
CA GLY A 459 20.66 2.86 19.41
C GLY A 459 19.37 3.61 19.73
N TRP A 460 19.05 4.68 18.99
CA TRP A 460 17.73 5.31 19.02
C TRP A 460 16.75 4.47 18.20
N VAL A 461 15.90 3.72 18.92
CA VAL A 461 14.89 2.85 18.31
C VAL A 461 13.57 3.59 18.23
N ALA A 462 13.01 3.68 17.02
CA ALA A 462 11.72 4.31 16.78
C ALA A 462 10.54 3.45 17.24
N ARG A 463 9.50 4.12 17.74
CA ARG A 463 8.22 3.54 18.17
C ARG A 463 7.07 4.42 17.68
N ALA A 464 6.01 3.79 17.18
CA ALA A 464 4.76 4.48 16.89
C ALA A 464 3.97 4.77 18.17
N ILE A 465 3.07 5.74 18.10
CA ILE A 465 2.07 6.03 19.12
C ILE A 465 0.70 6.02 18.44
N ASP A 466 -0.20 5.17 18.95
CA ASP A 466 -1.60 5.05 18.51
C ASP A 466 -1.78 4.79 17.00
N ASP A 467 -0.73 4.30 16.32
CA ASP A 467 -0.67 4.14 14.86
C ASP A 467 -1.08 5.41 14.09
N VAL A 468 -0.74 6.59 14.62
CA VAL A 468 -0.97 7.89 14.00
C VAL A 468 0.30 8.40 13.34
N ALA A 469 0.22 8.83 12.08
CA ALA A 469 1.36 9.37 11.33
C ALA A 469 2.01 10.55 12.08
N TYR A 470 3.33 10.64 12.02
CA TYR A 470 4.18 11.66 12.66
C TYR A 470 4.21 11.59 14.20
N HIS A 471 3.31 10.84 14.82
CA HIS A 471 3.32 10.61 16.27
C HIS A 471 4.24 9.43 16.58
N GLY A 472 5.27 9.69 17.38
CA GLY A 472 6.22 8.64 17.73
C GLY A 472 7.26 9.03 18.75
N LEU A 473 8.04 8.04 19.16
CA LEU A 473 9.13 8.17 20.11
C LEU A 473 10.42 7.62 19.50
N LEU A 474 11.54 8.22 19.85
CA LEU A 474 12.85 7.57 19.81
C LEU A 474 13.24 7.19 21.23
N GLN A 475 13.65 5.93 21.41
CA GLN A 475 14.11 5.42 22.69
C GLN A 475 15.54 4.90 22.59
N ARG A 476 16.42 5.35 23.49
CA ARG A 476 17.77 4.82 23.66
C ARG A 476 18.05 4.60 25.14
N GLY A 477 18.10 3.33 25.55
CA GLY A 477 18.15 2.96 26.97
C GLY A 477 16.92 3.51 27.72
N SER A 478 17.17 4.32 28.76
CA SER A 478 16.14 5.00 29.55
C SER A 478 15.70 6.35 28.96
N ARG A 479 16.42 6.90 27.97
CA ARG A 479 16.07 8.19 27.36
C ARG A 479 14.99 7.99 26.30
N ILE A 480 13.93 8.78 26.40
CA ILE A 480 12.80 8.79 25.48
C ILE A 480 12.64 10.22 24.97
N VAL A 481 12.52 10.35 23.64
CA VAL A 481 12.31 11.62 22.95
C VAL A 481 11.05 11.48 22.11
N ARG A 482 10.10 12.41 22.26
CA ARG A 482 8.85 12.42 21.50
C ARG A 482 8.99 13.35 20.30
N ALA A 483 8.47 12.94 19.15
CA ALA A 483 8.44 13.79 17.97
C ALA A 483 7.54 15.02 18.19
N CYS A 484 7.96 16.16 17.64
CA CYS A 484 7.13 17.37 17.54
C CYS A 484 7.60 18.24 16.39
N GLU A 485 6.68 18.68 15.54
CA GLU A 485 6.94 19.66 14.48
C GLU A 485 7.46 21.00 15.06
N CYS A 486 7.20 21.27 16.33
CA CYS A 486 7.64 22.47 17.04
C CYS A 486 9.17 22.55 17.27
N GLY A 487 9.91 21.44 17.12
CA GLY A 487 11.37 21.43 17.24
C GLY A 487 11.91 21.84 18.62
N SER A 488 11.14 21.65 19.69
CA SER A 488 11.48 22.12 21.04
C SER A 488 12.71 21.43 21.65
N PRO A 489 13.33 21.97 22.72
CA PRO A 489 14.50 21.35 23.37
C PRO A 489 14.29 19.89 23.79
N GLU A 490 13.06 19.50 24.10
CA GLU A 490 12.68 18.14 24.50
C GLU A 490 12.74 17.13 23.35
N THR A 491 12.70 17.61 22.09
CA THR A 491 12.82 16.75 20.89
C THR A 491 14.26 16.57 20.42
N GLN A 492 15.22 17.23 21.07
CA GLN A 492 16.61 17.25 20.64
C GLN A 492 17.36 15.96 20.98
N ILE A 493 18.13 15.49 20.00
CA ILE A 493 19.06 14.37 20.12
C ILE A 493 20.42 14.75 19.54
N GLN A 494 21.48 14.13 20.06
CA GLN A 494 22.86 14.41 19.65
C GLN A 494 23.47 13.18 18.97
N ALA A 495 24.04 13.37 17.78
CA ALA A 495 24.75 12.33 17.04
C ALA A 495 26.10 12.00 17.69
N GLY A 496 26.51 10.74 17.63
CA GLY A 496 27.77 10.25 18.19
C GLY A 496 27.83 10.20 19.72
N SER A 497 26.76 10.57 20.42
CA SER A 497 26.70 10.55 21.88
C SER A 497 26.60 9.11 22.39
N GLY A 498 27.73 8.47 22.68
CA GLY A 498 27.81 7.09 23.19
C GLY A 498 28.60 6.10 22.33
N ARG A 499 29.41 6.58 21.37
CA ARG A 499 30.54 5.80 20.83
C ARG A 499 31.75 5.90 21.74
#